data_AF-A0A4R8M5H2-F1
#
_entry.id   AF-A0A4R8M5H2-F1
#
_cell.length_a   1.000
_cell.length_b   1.000
_cell.length_c   1.000
_cell.angle_alpha   90.00
_cell.angle_beta   90.00
_cell.angle_gamma   90.00
#
_symmetry.space_group_name_H-M   'P 1'
#
loop_
_entity.id
_entity.type
_entity.pdbx_description
1 polymer ?
#
loop_
_entity_poly.entity_id
_entity_poly.type
_entity_poly.pdbx_seq_one_letter_code
_entity_poly.pdbx_strand_id
1 'polypeptide(L)'
;MSKGDFKLQFDRARDFIEKSLEDLCSRPVALVPPRLMDSMAYSLRAGGKRLRPVLCIKAGEVFGLEREKTVPLALALEMIHTASLIHDDLPAMDDDTLRRGKPTNHVLFGDALAILAGDALMAWAFEHPLSVLPGMGLPSDRICRSMHVLANALGPEGICGGQVLDIDPQSMDDSPDFPWKVTRQKTAVLLRASILSGAVLAGADGDSLEALGAFGDHLGSAFQIVDDILDVTSTAEELGKTPGKDESQNKRTFVAAYGLQKARELAARESRLASEALEGVRGDTAFFSDLSDYLCERTK
;
A
#
# COMPACT_ATOMS: atom_id res chain seq x y z
N MET A 1 -7.68 21.19 -4.76
CA MET A 1 -9.07 21.31 -5.27
C MET A 1 -10.01 21.55 -4.09
N SER A 2 -11.34 21.50 -4.23
CA SER A 2 -12.20 21.47 -3.01
C SER A 2 -12.12 20.06 -2.38
N LYS A 3 -12.27 19.93 -1.05
CA LYS A 3 -12.29 18.60 -0.38
C LYS A 3 -13.32 17.64 -0.99
N GLY A 4 -14.45 18.17 -1.47
CA GLY A 4 -15.49 17.39 -2.16
C GLY A 4 -15.03 16.85 -3.52
N ASP A 5 -14.18 17.59 -4.22
CA ASP A 5 -13.66 17.20 -5.54
C ASP A 5 -12.58 16.12 -5.42
N PHE A 6 -11.64 16.25 -4.46
CA PHE A 6 -10.66 15.20 -4.16
C PHE A 6 -11.34 13.86 -3.86
N LYS A 7 -12.32 13.86 -2.94
CA LYS A 7 -13.02 12.64 -2.54
C LYS A 7 -13.76 12.00 -3.72
N LEU A 8 -14.40 12.80 -4.57
CA LEU A 8 -15.05 12.30 -5.78
C LEU A 8 -14.05 11.67 -6.76
N GLN A 9 -12.87 12.27 -6.95
CA GLN A 9 -11.84 11.71 -7.81
C GLN A 9 -11.26 10.41 -7.22
N PHE A 10 -11.03 10.36 -5.91
CA PHE A 10 -10.59 9.17 -5.21
C PHE A 10 -11.61 8.03 -5.35
N ASP A 11 -12.89 8.30 -5.04
CA ASP A 11 -13.97 7.31 -5.11
C ASP A 11 -14.14 6.77 -6.54
N ARG A 12 -14.07 7.62 -7.57
CA ARG A 12 -14.11 7.18 -8.98
C ARG A 12 -12.95 6.25 -9.35
N ALA A 13 -11.72 6.58 -8.91
CA ALA A 13 -10.56 5.73 -9.16
C ALA A 13 -10.69 4.40 -8.40
N ARG A 14 -11.13 4.43 -7.14
CA ARG A 14 -11.41 3.24 -6.33
C ARG A 14 -12.45 2.34 -7.00
N ASP A 15 -13.58 2.88 -7.42
CA ASP A 15 -14.67 2.10 -8.02
C ASP A 15 -14.22 1.43 -9.34
N PHE A 16 -13.36 2.11 -10.11
CA PHE A 16 -12.73 1.54 -11.29
C PHE A 16 -11.79 0.37 -10.96
N ILE A 17 -11.04 0.46 -9.87
CA ILE A 17 -10.18 -0.62 -9.36
C ILE A 17 -11.01 -1.79 -8.86
N GLU A 18 -12.08 -1.55 -8.09
CA GLU A 18 -12.96 -2.62 -7.61
C GLU A 18 -13.57 -3.41 -8.77
N LYS A 19 -14.02 -2.71 -9.82
CA LYS A 19 -14.50 -3.38 -11.04
C LYS A 19 -13.40 -4.22 -11.70
N SER A 20 -12.19 -3.69 -11.79
CA SER A 20 -11.05 -4.39 -12.39
C SER A 20 -10.62 -5.62 -11.58
N LEU A 21 -10.68 -5.54 -10.24
CA LEU A 21 -10.45 -6.67 -9.34
C LEU A 21 -11.53 -7.74 -9.47
N GLU A 22 -12.79 -7.34 -9.61
CA GLU A 22 -13.90 -8.28 -9.80
C GLU A 22 -13.78 -9.03 -11.13
N ASP A 23 -13.43 -8.31 -12.20
CA ASP A 23 -13.16 -8.89 -13.51
C ASP A 23 -11.95 -9.84 -13.46
N LEU A 24 -10.89 -9.48 -12.74
CA LEU A 24 -9.70 -10.31 -12.53
C LEU A 24 -10.05 -11.61 -11.78
N CYS A 25 -10.78 -11.51 -10.66
CA CYS A 25 -11.15 -12.66 -9.82
C CYS A 25 -12.19 -13.57 -10.46
N SER A 26 -12.94 -13.08 -11.45
CA SER A 26 -13.97 -13.84 -12.16
C SER A 26 -13.46 -14.61 -13.37
N ARG A 27 -12.22 -14.33 -13.82
CA ARG A 27 -11.62 -15.02 -14.96
C ARG A 27 -11.10 -16.39 -14.53
N PRO A 28 -11.48 -17.47 -15.23
CA PRO A 28 -10.91 -18.79 -14.95
C PRO A 28 -9.43 -18.78 -15.33
N VAL A 29 -8.56 -19.04 -14.35
CA VAL A 29 -7.14 -19.27 -14.59
C VAL A 29 -6.94 -20.79 -14.70
N ALA A 30 -6.60 -21.25 -15.90
CA ALA A 30 -6.42 -22.67 -16.17
C ALA A 30 -5.38 -23.28 -15.22
N LEU A 31 -5.64 -24.51 -14.76
CA LEU A 31 -4.75 -25.30 -13.88
C LEU A 31 -4.58 -24.78 -12.44
N VAL A 32 -5.26 -23.70 -12.03
CA VAL A 32 -5.28 -23.27 -10.61
C VAL A 32 -6.32 -24.09 -9.83
N PRO A 33 -5.95 -24.73 -8.71
CA PRO A 33 -6.92 -25.42 -7.85
C PRO A 33 -8.01 -24.45 -7.37
N PRO A 34 -9.32 -24.82 -7.46
CA PRO A 34 -10.41 -23.90 -7.11
C PRO A 34 -10.29 -23.32 -5.70
N ARG A 35 -9.89 -24.14 -4.70
CA ARG A 35 -9.70 -23.67 -3.32
C ARG A 35 -8.63 -22.59 -3.17
N LEU A 36 -7.56 -22.65 -3.96
CA LEU A 36 -6.52 -21.61 -3.94
C LEU A 36 -7.08 -20.31 -4.53
N MET A 37 -7.79 -20.41 -5.66
CA MET A 37 -8.44 -19.24 -6.27
C MET A 37 -9.46 -18.61 -5.31
N ASP A 38 -10.29 -19.42 -4.64
CA ASP A 38 -11.25 -18.93 -3.65
C ASP A 38 -10.57 -18.20 -2.49
N SER A 39 -9.46 -18.74 -1.97
CA SER A 39 -8.68 -18.11 -0.90
C SER A 39 -8.07 -16.77 -1.33
N MET A 40 -7.44 -16.72 -2.51
CA MET A 40 -6.87 -15.47 -3.06
C MET A 40 -7.96 -14.43 -3.32
N ALA A 41 -9.04 -14.82 -3.99
CA ALA A 41 -10.14 -13.94 -4.35
C ALA A 41 -10.91 -13.44 -3.12
N TYR A 42 -11.04 -14.26 -2.07
CA TYR A 42 -11.65 -13.86 -0.81
C TYR A 42 -10.97 -12.62 -0.22
N SER A 43 -9.65 -12.66 -0.07
CA SER A 43 -8.89 -11.55 0.51
C SER A 43 -8.85 -10.33 -0.42
N LEU A 44 -8.74 -10.54 -1.74
CA LEU A 44 -8.80 -9.44 -2.71
C LEU A 44 -10.17 -8.73 -2.68
N ARG A 45 -11.27 -9.48 -2.55
CA ARG A 45 -12.66 -8.98 -2.45
C ARG A 45 -13.08 -8.55 -1.05
N ALA A 46 -12.20 -8.62 -0.04
CA ALA A 46 -12.52 -8.21 1.32
C ALA A 46 -12.79 -6.69 1.47
N GLY A 47 -12.75 -5.93 0.37
CA GLY A 47 -12.90 -4.48 0.34
C GLY A 47 -11.59 -3.79 0.71
N GLY A 48 -11.60 -2.49 0.99
CA GLY A 48 -10.42 -1.73 1.41
C GLY A 48 -10.44 -0.32 0.83
N LYS A 49 -9.52 0.54 1.27
CA LYS A 49 -9.42 1.91 0.74
C LYS A 49 -8.87 1.96 -0.68
N ARG A 50 -8.16 0.91 -1.13
CA ARG A 50 -7.49 0.80 -2.43
C ARG A 50 -6.54 1.97 -2.71
N LEU A 51 -5.88 2.48 -1.67
CA LEU A 51 -5.00 3.65 -1.79
C LEU A 51 -3.85 3.40 -2.78
N ARG A 52 -3.14 2.28 -2.63
CA ARG A 52 -1.99 1.90 -3.46
C ARG A 52 -2.31 1.83 -4.97
N PRO A 53 -3.33 1.08 -5.41
CA PRO A 53 -3.72 1.09 -6.81
C PRO A 53 -4.20 2.47 -7.30
N VAL A 54 -4.92 3.26 -6.47
CA VAL A 54 -5.30 4.63 -6.82
C VAL A 54 -4.06 5.50 -7.06
N LEU A 55 -3.07 5.45 -6.18
CA LEU A 55 -1.81 6.18 -6.33
C LEU A 55 -1.09 5.84 -7.64
N CYS A 56 -1.06 4.56 -8.02
CA CYS A 56 -0.46 4.13 -9.28
C CYS A 56 -1.17 4.69 -10.51
N ILE A 57 -2.52 4.62 -10.53
CA ILE A 57 -3.31 5.18 -11.62
C ILE A 57 -3.09 6.70 -11.71
N LYS A 58 -3.20 7.40 -10.58
CA LYS A 58 -3.04 8.85 -10.53
C LYS A 58 -1.65 9.31 -10.94
N ALA A 59 -0.60 8.58 -10.55
CA ALA A 59 0.75 8.89 -10.96
C ALA A 59 0.93 8.73 -12.48
N GLY A 60 0.31 7.72 -13.09
CA GLY A 60 0.30 7.58 -14.55
C GLY A 60 -0.45 8.72 -15.24
N GLU A 61 -1.62 9.11 -14.71
CA GLU A 61 -2.43 10.22 -15.25
C GLU A 61 -1.69 11.56 -15.24
N VAL A 62 -0.83 11.84 -14.24
CA VAL A 62 0.02 13.07 -14.19
C VAL A 62 0.86 13.22 -15.45
N PHE A 63 1.36 12.12 -16.01
CA PHE A 63 2.21 12.11 -17.22
C PHE A 63 1.43 11.67 -18.47
N GLY A 64 0.10 11.76 -18.43
CA GLY A 64 -0.77 11.54 -19.59
C GLY A 64 -0.99 10.08 -19.98
N LEU A 65 -0.65 9.12 -19.12
CA LEU A 65 -0.95 7.71 -19.37
C LEU A 65 -2.43 7.44 -19.08
N GLU A 66 -3.13 6.86 -20.07
CA GLU A 66 -4.51 6.42 -19.93
C GLU A 66 -4.65 5.44 -18.76
N ARG A 67 -5.68 5.61 -17.92
CA ARG A 67 -5.89 4.80 -16.72
C ARG A 67 -5.89 3.30 -17.04
N GLU A 68 -6.48 2.88 -18.16
CA GLU A 68 -6.58 1.48 -18.60
C GLU A 68 -5.19 0.83 -18.75
N LYS A 69 -4.18 1.61 -19.15
CA LYS A 69 -2.80 1.15 -19.30
C LYS A 69 -2.06 1.04 -17.97
N THR A 70 -2.55 1.67 -16.91
CA THR A 70 -1.99 1.54 -15.56
C THR A 70 -2.62 0.41 -14.74
N VAL A 71 -3.81 -0.06 -15.12
CA VAL A 71 -4.57 -1.08 -14.36
C VAL A 71 -3.76 -2.32 -14.04
N PRO A 72 -3.00 -2.94 -14.97
CA PRO A 72 -2.27 -4.16 -14.62
C PRO A 72 -1.25 -3.97 -13.49
N LEU A 73 -0.58 -2.81 -13.43
CA LEU A 73 0.31 -2.47 -12.30
C LEU A 73 -0.46 -2.12 -11.03
N ALA A 74 -1.59 -1.42 -11.16
CA ALA A 74 -2.44 -1.12 -10.01
C ALA A 74 -2.95 -2.41 -9.34
N LEU A 75 -3.42 -3.38 -10.13
CA LEU A 75 -3.83 -4.69 -9.64
C LEU A 75 -2.68 -5.44 -8.98
N ALA A 76 -1.48 -5.41 -9.58
CA ALA A 76 -0.28 -6.01 -8.99
C ALA A 76 0.03 -5.44 -7.58
N LEU A 77 -0.06 -4.12 -7.40
CA LEU A 77 0.13 -3.48 -6.10
C LEU A 77 -0.91 -3.92 -5.06
N GLU A 78 -2.16 -4.09 -5.47
CA GLU A 78 -3.21 -4.59 -4.57
C GLU A 78 -3.03 -6.07 -4.24
N MET A 79 -2.56 -6.90 -5.20
CA MET A 79 -2.17 -8.29 -4.96
C MET A 79 -1.04 -8.37 -3.93
N ILE A 80 0.01 -7.56 -4.10
CA ILE A 80 1.14 -7.47 -3.16
C ILE A 80 0.66 -7.08 -1.77
N HIS A 81 -0.13 -6.00 -1.68
CA HIS A 81 -0.64 -5.54 -0.40
C HIS A 81 -1.54 -6.59 0.26
N THR A 82 -2.38 -7.26 -0.52
CA THR A 82 -3.27 -8.31 -0.01
C THR A 82 -2.48 -9.53 0.45
N ALA A 83 -1.46 -9.93 -0.30
CA ALA A 83 -0.57 -11.03 0.07
C ALA A 83 0.15 -10.74 1.40
N SER A 84 0.69 -9.52 1.56
CA SER A 84 1.35 -9.14 2.82
C SER A 84 0.39 -9.25 4.00
N LEU A 85 -0.86 -8.79 3.85
CA LEU A 85 -1.87 -8.90 4.90
C LEU A 85 -2.25 -10.36 5.22
N ILE A 86 -2.36 -11.23 4.21
CA ILE A 86 -2.64 -12.66 4.42
C ILE A 86 -1.55 -13.30 5.28
N HIS A 87 -0.28 -12.98 4.99
CA HIS A 87 0.86 -13.51 5.74
C HIS A 87 0.99 -12.86 7.12
N ASP A 88 0.81 -11.54 7.23
CA ASP A 88 0.84 -10.81 8.50
C ASP A 88 -0.18 -11.37 9.49
N ASP A 89 -1.37 -11.74 9.02
CA ASP A 89 -2.44 -12.25 9.87
C ASP A 89 -2.20 -13.70 10.37
N LEU A 90 -1.17 -14.43 9.90
CA LEU A 90 -0.92 -15.83 10.31
C LEU A 90 -0.60 -15.97 11.81
N PRO A 91 -0.85 -17.15 12.43
CA PRO A 91 -0.53 -17.38 13.84
C PRO A 91 0.95 -17.20 14.22
N ALA A 92 1.86 -17.40 13.26
CA ALA A 92 3.29 -17.20 13.46
C ALA A 92 3.73 -15.72 13.37
N MET A 93 2.80 -14.82 13.03
CA MET A 93 3.02 -13.40 12.79
C MET A 93 2.17 -12.57 13.76
N ASP A 94 1.17 -11.82 13.30
CA ASP A 94 0.30 -11.02 14.17
C ASP A 94 -0.83 -11.85 14.81
N ASP A 95 -1.11 -13.08 14.35
CA ASP A 95 -2.20 -13.95 14.86
C ASP A 95 -3.58 -13.25 14.89
N ASP A 96 -3.88 -12.47 13.84
CA ASP A 96 -5.15 -11.78 13.71
C ASP A 96 -6.26 -12.72 13.23
N THR A 97 -7.40 -12.73 13.91
CA THR A 97 -8.57 -13.53 13.50
C THR A 97 -9.59 -12.74 12.68
N LEU A 98 -9.48 -11.40 12.68
CA LEU A 98 -10.34 -10.49 11.91
C LEU A 98 -9.54 -9.46 11.11
N ARG A 99 -9.96 -9.21 9.88
CA ARG A 99 -9.48 -8.12 9.02
C ARG A 99 -10.62 -7.51 8.23
N ARG A 100 -10.73 -6.17 8.25
CA ARG A 100 -11.80 -5.42 7.55
C ARG A 100 -13.20 -5.91 7.97
N GLY A 101 -13.36 -6.27 9.25
CA GLY A 101 -14.61 -6.80 9.81
C GLY A 101 -15.00 -8.21 9.35
N LYS A 102 -14.09 -8.95 8.69
CA LYS A 102 -14.31 -10.34 8.25
C LYS A 102 -13.24 -11.27 8.82
N PRO A 103 -13.47 -12.59 8.92
CA PRO A 103 -12.44 -13.55 9.33
C PRO A 103 -11.18 -13.45 8.46
N THR A 104 -10.00 -13.59 9.06
CA THR A 104 -8.74 -13.63 8.28
C THR A 104 -8.66 -14.88 7.42
N ASN A 105 -7.76 -14.86 6.43
CA ASN A 105 -7.68 -15.92 5.43
C ASN A 105 -7.39 -17.28 6.09
N HIS A 106 -6.43 -17.33 7.01
CA HIS A 106 -6.05 -18.57 7.69
C HIS A 106 -7.19 -19.13 8.56
N VAL A 107 -8.03 -18.28 9.16
CA VAL A 107 -9.21 -18.72 9.92
C VAL A 107 -10.23 -19.45 9.03
N LEU A 108 -10.41 -19.03 7.79
CA LEU A 108 -11.38 -19.65 6.87
C LEU A 108 -10.81 -20.84 6.09
N PHE A 109 -9.55 -20.74 5.68
CA PHE A 109 -8.95 -21.63 4.69
C PHE A 109 -7.86 -22.54 5.28
N GLY A 110 -7.42 -22.26 6.50
CA GLY A 110 -6.28 -22.91 7.16
C GLY A 110 -4.94 -22.30 6.77
N ASP A 111 -3.95 -22.42 7.65
CA ASP A 111 -2.63 -21.79 7.54
C ASP A 111 -1.92 -22.15 6.22
N ALA A 112 -1.92 -23.43 5.84
CA ALA A 112 -1.25 -23.90 4.64
C ALA A 112 -1.80 -23.23 3.36
N LEU A 113 -3.12 -23.04 3.29
CA LEU A 113 -3.74 -22.43 2.12
C LEU A 113 -3.58 -20.91 2.14
N ALA A 114 -3.59 -20.28 3.31
CA ALA A 114 -3.27 -18.86 3.46
C ALA A 114 -1.83 -18.54 3.02
N ILE A 115 -0.84 -19.35 3.43
CA ILE A 115 0.55 -19.23 2.98
C ILE A 115 0.62 -19.28 1.45
N LEU A 116 0.05 -20.33 0.85
CA LEU A 116 0.07 -20.50 -0.61
C LEU A 116 -0.71 -19.43 -1.36
N ALA A 117 -1.79 -18.89 -0.79
CA ALA A 117 -2.54 -17.78 -1.38
C ALA A 117 -1.72 -16.49 -1.41
N GLY A 118 -1.00 -16.18 -0.33
CA GLY A 118 -0.05 -15.06 -0.31
C GLY A 118 1.08 -15.25 -1.32
N ASP A 119 1.70 -16.43 -1.35
CA ASP A 119 2.79 -16.75 -2.30
C ASP A 119 2.32 -16.61 -3.76
N ALA A 120 1.15 -17.17 -4.07
CA ALA A 120 0.56 -17.10 -5.41
C ALA A 120 0.22 -15.65 -5.80
N LEU A 121 -0.34 -14.85 -4.89
CA LEU A 121 -0.62 -13.43 -5.15
C LEU A 121 0.67 -12.62 -5.39
N MET A 122 1.73 -12.87 -4.62
CA MET A 122 3.02 -12.22 -4.83
C MET A 122 3.59 -12.57 -6.21
N ALA A 123 3.59 -13.84 -6.61
CA ALA A 123 4.04 -14.25 -7.93
C ALA A 123 3.15 -13.68 -9.05
N TRP A 124 1.83 -13.68 -8.84
CA TRP A 124 0.87 -13.19 -9.81
C TRP A 124 0.98 -11.67 -10.02
N ALA A 125 1.37 -10.93 -8.99
CA ALA A 125 1.66 -9.50 -9.11
C ALA A 125 2.78 -9.17 -10.10
N PHE A 126 3.68 -10.12 -10.41
CA PHE A 126 4.66 -9.97 -11.47
C PHE A 126 4.17 -10.53 -12.80
N GLU A 127 3.62 -11.74 -12.76
CA GLU A 127 3.17 -12.44 -13.96
C GLU A 127 2.06 -11.66 -14.68
N HIS A 128 1.05 -11.18 -13.96
CA HIS A 128 -0.09 -10.49 -14.56
C HIS A 128 0.28 -9.25 -15.39
N PRO A 129 0.98 -8.24 -14.85
CA PRO A 129 1.38 -7.08 -15.65
C PRO A 129 2.33 -7.45 -16.79
N LEU A 130 3.26 -8.40 -16.59
CA LEU A 130 4.18 -8.85 -17.65
C LEU A 130 3.44 -9.55 -18.81
N SER A 131 2.36 -10.26 -18.52
CA SER A 131 1.50 -10.91 -19.52
C SER A 131 0.59 -9.92 -20.26
N VAL A 132 0.22 -8.79 -19.66
CA VAL A 132 -0.79 -7.86 -20.20
C VAL A 132 -0.18 -6.61 -20.85
N LEU A 133 0.77 -5.95 -20.19
CA LEU A 133 1.29 -4.63 -20.61
C LEU A 133 1.96 -4.63 -21.99
N PRO A 134 2.72 -5.66 -22.42
CA PRO A 134 3.29 -5.68 -23.77
C PRO A 134 2.21 -5.62 -24.87
N GLY A 135 1.08 -6.30 -24.65
CA GLY A 135 -0.05 -6.28 -25.58
C GLY A 135 -0.77 -4.94 -25.67
N MET A 136 -0.55 -4.04 -24.71
CA MET A 136 -1.10 -2.68 -24.68
C MET A 136 -0.21 -1.64 -25.41
N GLY A 137 0.89 -2.08 -26.02
CA GLY A 137 1.80 -1.21 -26.79
C GLY A 137 2.71 -0.34 -25.93
N LEU A 138 2.92 -0.70 -24.66
CA LEU A 138 3.83 0.02 -23.76
C LEU A 138 5.29 -0.36 -24.02
N PRO A 139 6.24 0.59 -23.98
CA PRO A 139 7.66 0.29 -24.18
C PRO A 139 8.18 -0.70 -23.14
N SER A 140 8.93 -1.71 -23.60
CA SER A 140 9.46 -2.77 -22.74
C SER A 140 10.41 -2.24 -21.65
N ASP A 141 11.18 -1.20 -21.93
CA ASP A 141 12.07 -0.56 -20.94
C ASP A 141 11.27 0.01 -19.76
N ARG A 142 10.12 0.64 -20.03
CA ARG A 142 9.25 1.22 -19.00
C ARG A 142 8.57 0.13 -18.18
N ILE A 143 8.09 -0.93 -18.84
CA ILE A 143 7.54 -2.11 -18.15
C ILE A 143 8.60 -2.69 -17.20
N CYS A 144 9.80 -3.00 -17.70
CA CYS A 144 10.88 -3.57 -16.90
C CYS A 144 11.25 -2.67 -15.71
N ARG A 145 11.37 -1.34 -15.93
CA ARG A 145 11.68 -0.39 -14.85
C ARG A 145 10.56 -0.31 -13.80
N SER A 146 9.29 -0.30 -14.21
CA SER A 146 8.17 -0.34 -13.26
C SER A 146 8.14 -1.66 -12.47
N MET A 147 8.41 -2.79 -13.10
CA MET A 147 8.52 -4.08 -12.40
C MET A 147 9.69 -4.10 -11.42
N HIS A 148 10.81 -3.45 -11.76
CA HIS A 148 11.95 -3.31 -10.85
C HIS A 148 11.60 -2.48 -9.61
N VAL A 149 10.82 -1.41 -9.76
CA VAL A 149 10.29 -0.63 -8.62
C VAL A 149 9.47 -1.53 -7.68
N LEU A 150 8.58 -2.36 -8.22
CA LEU A 150 7.79 -3.31 -7.43
C LEU A 150 8.67 -4.36 -6.73
N ALA A 151 9.62 -4.95 -7.45
CA ALA A 151 10.54 -5.95 -6.92
C ALA A 151 11.36 -5.42 -5.74
N ASN A 152 11.90 -4.20 -5.85
CA ASN A 152 12.66 -3.59 -4.76
C ASN A 152 11.79 -3.33 -3.52
N ALA A 153 10.52 -2.96 -3.71
CA ALA A 153 9.60 -2.70 -2.60
C ALA A 153 9.20 -3.97 -1.83
N LEU A 154 9.22 -5.13 -2.49
CA LEU A 154 8.98 -6.44 -1.88
C LEU A 154 10.26 -7.08 -1.30
N GLY A 155 11.42 -6.66 -1.77
CA GLY A 155 12.71 -7.27 -1.44
C GLY A 155 13.09 -7.14 0.04
N PRO A 156 14.27 -7.65 0.43
CA PRO A 156 14.75 -7.64 1.82
C PRO A 156 14.94 -6.23 2.40
N GLU A 157 15.14 -5.21 1.56
CA GLU A 157 15.19 -3.81 1.99
C GLU A 157 13.81 -3.14 2.04
N GLY A 158 12.76 -3.84 1.59
CA GLY A 158 11.37 -3.39 1.53
C GLY A 158 10.49 -4.06 2.57
N ILE A 159 9.26 -4.41 2.17
CA ILE A 159 8.18 -4.85 3.08
C ILE A 159 8.63 -5.99 3.98
N CYS A 160 9.32 -6.99 3.44
CA CYS A 160 9.76 -8.14 4.23
C CYS A 160 10.77 -7.75 5.31
N GLY A 161 11.73 -6.87 4.99
CA GLY A 161 12.66 -6.33 5.99
C GLY A 161 11.95 -5.50 7.05
N GLY A 162 11.03 -4.63 6.62
CA GLY A 162 10.19 -3.84 7.53
C GLY A 162 9.31 -4.69 8.44
N GLN A 163 8.80 -5.82 7.94
CA GLN A 163 8.02 -6.75 8.74
C GLN A 163 8.88 -7.43 9.81
N VAL A 164 10.11 -7.85 9.47
CA VAL A 164 11.05 -8.40 10.46
C VAL A 164 11.35 -7.36 11.55
N LEU A 165 11.63 -6.11 11.17
CA LEU A 165 11.84 -5.03 12.15
C LEU A 165 10.61 -4.83 13.07
N ASP A 166 9.40 -5.07 12.59
CA ASP A 166 8.17 -4.88 13.37
C ASP A 166 7.88 -6.02 14.36
N ILE A 167 8.22 -7.26 14.02
CA ILE A 167 7.80 -8.44 14.81
C ILE A 167 8.93 -9.19 15.51
N ASP A 168 10.18 -9.09 15.04
CA ASP A 168 11.29 -9.83 15.62
C ASP A 168 11.89 -9.05 16.81
N PRO A 169 11.80 -9.57 18.05
CA PRO A 169 12.35 -8.90 19.21
C PRO A 169 13.87 -8.68 19.14
N GLN A 170 14.60 -9.51 18.37
CA GLN A 170 16.05 -9.35 18.20
C GLN A 170 16.41 -8.16 17.30
N SER A 171 15.46 -7.73 16.47
CA SER A 171 15.61 -6.60 15.55
C SER A 171 15.21 -5.26 16.20
N MET A 172 14.57 -5.29 17.37
CA MET A 172 14.11 -4.10 18.09
C MET A 172 15.27 -3.26 18.64
N ASP A 173 15.09 -1.94 18.59
CA ASP A 173 16.01 -0.92 19.10
C ASP A 173 15.18 0.09 19.91
N ASP A 174 15.70 0.53 21.06
CA ASP A 174 15.05 1.51 21.94
C ASP A 174 15.24 2.96 21.46
N SER A 175 15.95 3.15 20.35
CA SER A 175 16.09 4.46 19.71
C SER A 175 14.73 5.06 19.34
N PRO A 176 14.49 6.35 19.59
CA PRO A 176 13.30 7.05 19.09
C PRO A 176 13.24 7.07 17.55
N ASP A 177 14.33 6.76 16.86
CA ASP A 177 14.37 6.66 15.41
C ASP A 177 13.88 5.30 14.88
N PHE A 178 13.72 4.29 15.74
CA PHE A 178 13.30 2.95 15.31
C PHE A 178 11.93 2.90 14.61
N PRO A 179 10.86 3.59 15.08
CA PRO A 179 9.59 3.66 14.36
C PRO A 179 9.74 4.19 12.93
N TRP A 180 10.68 5.12 12.68
CA TRP A 180 10.97 5.62 11.34
C TRP A 180 11.58 4.54 10.43
N LYS A 181 12.49 3.71 10.97
CA LYS A 181 13.10 2.59 10.23
C LYS A 181 12.02 1.59 9.80
N VAL A 182 11.18 1.16 10.74
CA VAL A 182 10.05 0.25 10.48
C VAL A 182 9.13 0.86 9.43
N THR A 183 8.70 2.10 9.62
CA THR A 183 7.80 2.81 8.71
C THR A 183 8.32 2.88 7.29
N ARG A 184 9.61 3.23 7.13
CA ARG A 184 10.24 3.35 5.82
C ARG A 184 10.18 2.03 5.04
N GLN A 185 10.46 0.92 5.70
CA GLN A 185 10.56 -0.39 5.05
C GLN A 185 9.23 -1.15 4.98
N LYS A 186 8.32 -0.98 5.95
CA LYS A 186 7.05 -1.71 6.00
C LYS A 186 5.92 -0.99 5.25
N THR A 187 5.78 0.32 5.48
CA THR A 187 4.60 1.08 5.05
C THR A 187 4.91 2.01 3.88
N ALA A 188 5.92 2.87 4.03
CA ALA A 188 6.25 3.89 3.05
C ALA A 188 6.76 3.30 1.73
N VAL A 189 7.57 2.24 1.80
CA VAL A 189 8.17 1.64 0.59
C VAL A 189 7.13 1.25 -0.46
N LEU A 190 5.98 0.68 -0.05
CA LEU A 190 4.95 0.23 -0.98
C LEU A 190 4.09 1.39 -1.49
N LEU A 191 3.88 2.43 -0.67
CA LEU A 191 3.21 3.66 -1.12
C LEU A 191 4.07 4.39 -2.16
N ARG A 192 5.36 4.56 -1.87
CA ARG A 192 6.35 5.10 -2.80
C ARG A 192 6.41 4.29 -4.09
N ALA A 193 6.48 2.96 -3.99
CA ALA A 193 6.48 2.08 -5.15
C ALA A 193 5.19 2.17 -5.96
N SER A 194 4.05 2.39 -5.31
CA SER A 194 2.77 2.60 -6.01
C SER A 194 2.82 3.82 -6.93
N ILE A 195 3.33 4.94 -6.41
CA ILE A 195 3.45 6.20 -7.15
C ILE A 195 4.48 6.05 -8.28
N LEU A 196 5.68 5.58 -7.94
CA LEU A 196 6.78 5.47 -8.90
C LEU A 196 6.48 4.47 -10.02
N SER A 197 5.80 3.35 -9.74
CA SER A 197 5.49 2.35 -10.77
C SER A 197 4.61 2.94 -11.88
N GLY A 198 3.59 3.73 -11.51
CA GLY A 198 2.72 4.43 -12.47
C GLY A 198 3.47 5.51 -13.25
N ALA A 199 4.24 6.35 -12.55
CA ALA A 199 5.02 7.42 -13.17
C ALA A 199 6.09 6.89 -14.15
N VAL A 200 6.82 5.85 -13.76
CA VAL A 200 7.81 5.18 -14.63
C VAL A 200 7.14 4.58 -15.86
N LEU A 201 5.98 3.94 -15.71
CA LEU A 201 5.25 3.35 -16.83
C LEU A 201 4.82 4.43 -17.84
N ALA A 202 4.39 5.58 -17.32
CA ALA A 202 3.98 6.73 -18.10
C ALA A 202 5.17 7.48 -18.76
N GLY A 203 6.40 7.23 -18.30
CA GLY A 203 7.61 7.82 -18.86
C GLY A 203 8.00 9.15 -18.22
N ALA A 204 7.72 9.33 -16.93
CA ALA A 204 8.21 10.46 -16.16
C ALA A 204 9.73 10.62 -16.26
N ASP A 205 10.20 11.86 -16.23
CA ASP A 205 11.63 12.19 -16.22
C ASP A 205 12.27 11.98 -14.85
N GLY A 206 13.61 12.04 -14.80
CA GLY A 206 14.38 11.78 -13.58
C GLY A 206 14.00 12.70 -12.43
N ASP A 207 13.92 14.01 -12.70
CA ASP A 207 13.58 15.03 -11.70
C ASP A 207 12.20 14.77 -11.09
N SER A 208 11.20 14.46 -11.94
CA SER A 208 9.86 14.14 -11.47
C SER A 208 9.81 12.84 -10.67
N LEU A 209 10.61 11.84 -11.04
CA LEU A 209 10.70 10.57 -10.30
C LEU A 209 11.38 10.75 -8.93
N GLU A 210 12.38 11.63 -8.82
CA GLU A 210 13.02 11.97 -7.56
C GLU A 210 12.03 12.69 -6.63
N ALA A 211 11.34 13.71 -7.14
CA ALA A 211 10.30 14.46 -6.45
C ALA A 211 9.14 13.56 -5.98
N LEU A 212 8.62 12.69 -6.85
CA LEU A 212 7.57 11.72 -6.49
C LEU A 212 8.07 10.65 -5.50
N GLY A 213 9.35 10.32 -5.57
CA GLY A 213 10.00 9.44 -4.60
C GLY A 213 9.99 10.05 -3.20
N ALA A 214 10.44 11.30 -3.07
CA ALA A 214 10.42 12.05 -1.82
C ALA A 214 9.00 12.27 -1.29
N PHE A 215 8.05 12.61 -2.17
CA PHE A 215 6.63 12.67 -1.82
C PHE A 215 6.14 11.34 -1.24
N GLY A 216 6.46 10.20 -1.90
CA GLY A 216 6.05 8.88 -1.43
C GLY A 216 6.64 8.50 -0.07
N ASP A 217 7.89 8.87 0.19
CA ASP A 217 8.54 8.65 1.49
C ASP A 217 7.84 9.44 2.61
N HIS A 218 7.64 10.75 2.43
CA HIS A 218 6.97 11.61 3.40
C HIS A 218 5.49 11.24 3.59
N LEU A 219 4.78 10.92 2.51
CA LEU A 219 3.40 10.45 2.56
C LEU A 219 3.29 9.18 3.39
N GLY A 220 4.22 8.23 3.20
CA GLY A 220 4.25 6.98 3.94
C GLY A 220 4.54 7.17 5.43
N SER A 221 5.45 8.08 5.77
CA SER A 221 5.70 8.48 7.15
C SER A 221 4.48 9.12 7.80
N ALA A 222 3.86 10.11 7.15
CA ALA A 222 2.64 10.74 7.64
C ALA A 222 1.51 9.70 7.83
N PHE A 223 1.35 8.77 6.87
CA PHE A 223 0.35 7.71 6.93
C PHE A 223 0.51 6.84 8.18
N GLN A 224 1.73 6.34 8.45
CA GLN A 224 1.98 5.48 9.61
C GLN A 224 1.82 6.23 10.93
N ILE A 225 2.32 7.47 11.02
CA ILE A 225 2.16 8.28 12.24
C ILE A 225 0.67 8.49 12.54
N VAL A 226 -0.16 8.73 11.52
CA VAL A 226 -1.62 8.85 11.71
C VAL A 226 -2.24 7.51 12.10
N ASP A 227 -1.82 6.39 11.52
CA ASP A 227 -2.30 5.06 11.93
C ASP A 227 -2.00 4.80 13.42
N ASP A 228 -0.79 5.09 13.88
CA ASP A 228 -0.39 4.94 15.30
C ASP A 228 -1.22 5.86 16.23
N ILE A 229 -1.54 7.09 15.77
CA ILE A 229 -2.43 8.00 16.51
C ILE A 229 -3.85 7.44 16.60
N LEU A 230 -4.38 6.90 15.50
CA LEU A 230 -5.72 6.33 15.46
C LEU A 230 -5.81 5.05 16.31
N ASP A 231 -4.76 4.23 16.37
CA ASP A 231 -4.74 3.01 17.20
C ASP A 231 -4.98 3.29 18.68
N VAL A 232 -4.51 4.44 19.18
CA VAL A 232 -4.70 4.88 20.57
C VAL A 232 -5.91 5.80 20.79
N THR A 233 -6.54 6.33 19.74
CA THR A 233 -7.63 7.33 19.87
C THR A 233 -8.98 6.89 19.33
N SER A 234 -9.05 5.89 18.44
CA SER A 234 -10.28 5.43 17.78
C SER A 234 -10.86 4.16 18.42
N THR A 235 -12.12 3.83 18.11
CA THR A 235 -12.75 2.58 18.57
C THR A 235 -12.46 1.40 17.64
N ALA A 236 -12.74 0.17 18.11
CA ALA A 236 -12.58 -1.06 17.32
C ALA A 236 -13.46 -1.06 16.06
N GLU A 237 -14.70 -0.57 16.18
CA GLU A 237 -15.63 -0.48 15.06
C GLU A 237 -15.15 0.50 13.98
N GLU A 238 -14.47 1.58 14.38
CA GLU A 238 -13.96 2.60 13.47
C GLU A 238 -12.71 2.13 12.72
N LEU A 239 -11.82 1.39 13.39
CA LEU A 239 -10.57 0.87 12.83
C LEU A 239 -10.78 -0.40 11.99
N GLY A 240 -11.82 -1.19 12.28
CA GLY A 240 -12.06 -2.49 11.63
C GLY A 240 -11.00 -3.56 11.93
N LYS A 241 -10.19 -3.32 12.98
CA LYS A 241 -9.19 -4.20 13.60
C LYS A 241 -9.22 -4.00 15.14
N THR A 242 -8.56 -4.89 15.88
CA THR A 242 -8.47 -4.81 17.36
C THR A 242 -7.60 -3.61 17.79
N PRO A 243 -8.14 -2.60 18.52
CA PRO A 243 -7.37 -1.45 19.01
C PRO A 243 -6.42 -1.83 20.16
N GLY A 244 -5.36 -1.04 20.37
CA GLY A 244 -4.43 -1.22 21.50
C GLY A 244 -3.55 -2.46 21.38
N LYS A 245 -3.53 -3.08 20.19
CA LYS A 245 -2.72 -4.27 19.92
C LYS A 245 -1.23 -3.95 19.89
N ASP A 246 -0.88 -2.74 19.44
CA ASP A 246 0.51 -2.32 19.40
C ASP A 246 1.13 -2.27 20.81
N GLU A 247 0.36 -1.85 21.82
CA GLU A 247 0.79 -1.87 23.22
C GLU A 247 0.92 -3.31 23.74
N SER A 248 -0.03 -4.20 23.43
CA SER A 248 0.02 -5.60 23.87
C SER A 248 1.13 -6.41 23.22
N GLN A 249 1.57 -6.02 22.01
CA GLN A 249 2.69 -6.59 21.28
C GLN A 249 4.02 -5.86 21.54
N ASN A 250 4.04 -4.86 22.43
CA ASN A 250 5.20 -4.03 22.75
C ASN A 250 5.87 -3.40 21.51
N LYS A 251 5.05 -3.04 20.50
CA LYS A 251 5.52 -2.40 19.27
C LYS A 251 6.02 -0.99 19.56
N ARG A 252 7.10 -0.60 18.88
CA ARG A 252 7.72 0.72 19.00
C ARG A 252 7.05 1.68 18.02
N THR A 253 5.88 2.19 18.41
CA THR A 253 5.10 3.17 17.62
C THR A 253 5.61 4.59 17.80
N PHE A 254 5.19 5.52 16.93
CA PHE A 254 5.48 6.94 17.08
C PHE A 254 4.87 7.53 18.36
N VAL A 255 3.67 7.09 18.73
CA VAL A 255 3.03 7.54 19.97
C VAL A 255 3.82 7.06 21.19
N ALA A 256 4.31 5.81 21.17
CA ALA A 256 5.14 5.29 22.25
C ALA A 256 6.48 6.02 22.36
N ALA A 257 7.13 6.34 21.24
CA ALA A 257 8.44 6.97 21.20
C ALA A 257 8.42 8.48 21.50
N TYR A 258 7.39 9.21 21.03
CA TYR A 258 7.36 10.67 21.06
C TYR A 258 6.21 11.26 21.89
N GLY A 259 5.21 10.46 22.22
CA GLY A 259 3.95 10.91 22.81
C GLY A 259 2.98 11.46 21.78
N LEU A 260 1.68 11.41 22.12
CA LEU A 260 0.57 11.73 21.21
C LEU A 260 0.66 13.13 20.60
N GLN A 261 0.99 14.15 21.40
CA GLN A 261 1.06 15.53 20.91
C GLN A 261 2.19 15.69 19.90
N LYS A 262 3.36 15.10 20.17
CA LYS A 262 4.50 15.19 19.26
C LYS A 262 4.28 14.39 18.00
N ALA A 263 3.64 13.21 18.09
CA ALA A 263 3.23 12.44 16.93
C ALA A 263 2.34 13.26 15.97
N ARG A 264 1.37 14.03 16.50
CA ARG A 264 0.55 14.94 15.67
C ARG A 264 1.36 16.01 14.95
N GLU A 265 2.34 16.61 15.63
CA GLU A 265 3.26 17.59 15.02
C GLU A 265 4.11 16.95 13.91
N LEU A 266 4.60 15.74 14.14
CA LEU A 266 5.38 14.98 13.15
C LEU A 266 4.51 14.64 11.93
N ALA A 267 3.27 14.16 12.13
CA ALA A 267 2.36 13.87 11.02
C ALA A 267 2.11 15.09 10.14
N ALA A 268 1.83 16.25 10.77
CA ALA A 268 1.62 17.52 10.07
C ALA A 268 2.88 18.04 9.37
N ARG A 269 4.07 17.76 9.93
CA ARG A 269 5.35 18.08 9.29
C ARG A 269 5.58 17.21 8.05
N GLU A 270 5.42 15.89 8.17
CA GLU A 270 5.62 14.97 7.05
C GLU A 270 4.61 15.21 5.92
N SER A 271 3.34 15.49 6.25
CA SER A 271 2.33 15.88 5.26
C SER A 271 2.73 17.14 4.48
N ARG A 272 3.29 18.15 5.16
CA ARG A 272 3.79 19.37 4.50
C ARG A 272 4.98 19.10 3.60
N LEU A 273 5.96 18.33 4.07
CA LEU A 273 7.15 17.95 3.30
C LEU A 273 6.77 17.13 2.07
N ALA A 274 5.74 16.28 2.17
CA ALA A 274 5.18 15.59 1.01
C ALA A 274 4.68 16.61 -0.01
N SER A 275 3.83 17.56 0.39
CA SER A 275 3.29 18.58 -0.52
C SER A 275 4.40 19.44 -1.16
N GLU A 276 5.41 19.86 -0.39
CA GLU A 276 6.57 20.60 -0.88
C GLU A 276 7.38 19.80 -1.91
N ALA A 277 7.53 18.48 -1.72
CA ALA A 277 8.25 17.62 -2.66
C ALA A 277 7.58 17.57 -4.06
N LEU A 278 6.28 17.87 -4.16
CA LEU A 278 5.57 17.88 -5.45
C LEU A 278 5.91 19.08 -6.35
N GLU A 279 6.56 20.13 -5.82
CA GLU A 279 6.95 21.32 -6.59
C GLU A 279 7.90 20.98 -7.76
N GLY A 280 8.66 19.89 -7.64
CA GLY A 280 9.59 19.41 -8.67
C GLY A 280 8.94 18.58 -9.79
N VAL A 281 7.64 18.28 -9.72
CA VAL A 281 6.97 17.37 -10.65
C VAL A 281 6.38 18.11 -11.84
N ARG A 282 6.70 17.66 -13.06
CA ARG A 282 6.07 18.18 -14.27
C ARG A 282 4.69 17.55 -14.48
N GLY A 283 3.64 18.25 -14.07
CA GLY A 283 2.25 17.84 -14.32
C GLY A 283 1.28 18.33 -13.26
N ASP A 284 0.01 17.95 -13.37
CA ASP A 284 -1.01 18.29 -12.37
C ASP A 284 -0.93 17.34 -11.17
N THR A 285 -0.32 17.79 -10.09
CA THR A 285 -0.18 17.04 -8.83
C THR A 285 -1.26 17.37 -7.79
N ALA A 286 -2.33 18.07 -8.16
CA ALA A 286 -3.34 18.53 -7.20
C ALA A 286 -3.96 17.37 -6.41
N PHE A 287 -4.15 16.20 -7.04
CA PHE A 287 -4.63 14.99 -6.34
C PHE A 287 -3.72 14.56 -5.19
N PHE A 288 -2.40 14.61 -5.41
CA PHE A 288 -1.40 14.19 -4.43
C PHE A 288 -1.26 15.20 -3.28
N SER A 289 -1.31 16.50 -3.60
CA SER A 289 -1.36 17.56 -2.57
C SER A 289 -2.59 17.40 -1.69
N ASP A 290 -3.78 17.27 -2.29
CA ASP A 290 -5.04 17.14 -1.56
C ASP A 290 -5.08 15.83 -0.73
N LEU A 291 -4.46 14.75 -1.22
CA LEU A 291 -4.31 13.51 -0.45
C LEU A 291 -3.47 13.72 0.81
N SER A 292 -2.35 14.45 0.69
CA SER A 292 -1.47 14.74 1.82
C SER A 292 -2.19 15.50 2.93
N ASP A 293 -3.00 16.49 2.55
CA ASP A 293 -3.83 17.26 3.48
C ASP A 293 -4.92 16.39 4.12
N TYR A 294 -5.56 15.53 3.32
CA TYR A 294 -6.61 14.62 3.80
C TYR A 294 -6.10 13.62 4.84
N LEU A 295 -4.85 13.15 4.72
CA LEU A 295 -4.31 12.15 5.65
C LEU A 295 -4.28 12.62 7.11
N CYS A 296 -3.96 13.89 7.36
CA CYS A 296 -3.93 14.44 8.72
C CYS A 296 -5.32 14.63 9.33
N GLU A 297 -6.37 14.66 8.50
CA GLU A 297 -7.74 14.91 8.93
C GLU A 297 -8.60 13.63 8.99
N ARG A 298 -8.08 12.50 8.52
CA ARG A 298 -8.86 11.26 8.46
C ARG A 298 -9.16 10.74 9.86
N THR A 299 -10.35 10.18 10.00
CA THR A 299 -10.84 9.59 11.26
C THR A 299 -10.89 8.07 11.24
N LYS A 300 -10.45 7.44 10.13
CA LYS A 300 -10.46 5.99 9.92
C LYS A 300 -9.48 5.57 8.84
#